data_AF-A0A062TTW2-F1
#
_entry.id   AF-A0A062TTW2-F1
#
_cell.length_a   1.000
_cell.length_b   1.000
_cell.length_c   1.000
_cell.angle_alpha   90.00
_cell.angle_beta   90.00
_cell.angle_gamma   90.00
#
_symmetry.space_group_name_H-M   'P 1'
#
loop_
_entity.id
_entity.type
_entity.pdbx_description
1 polymer ?
#
loop_
_entity_poly.entity_id
_entity_poly.type
_entity_poly.pdbx_seq_one_letter_code
_entity_poly.pdbx_strand_id
1 'polypeptide(L)'
;MLLQHRPGAIAGRWVRMVEDGRGLYVRGLIEGEAARSMAESGLSGLSIGFRPRIWNRLRADGRELIEVDLVEVSLVACPMQARARFALMGGAVAA
;
A
#
# COMPACT_ATOMS: atom_id res chain seq x y z
N MET A 1 8.08 -2.38 2.39
CA MET A 1 7.07 -1.31 2.56
C MET A 1 7.77 0.02 2.34
N LEU A 2 7.34 0.80 1.34
CA LEU A 2 7.95 2.10 1.02
C LEU A 2 7.11 3.27 1.56
N LEU A 3 7.73 4.44 1.68
CA LEU A 3 7.08 5.69 2.06
C LEU A 3 7.01 6.62 0.85
N GLN A 4 5.79 7.03 0.47
CA GLN A 4 5.50 7.98 -0.62
C GLN A 4 6.07 7.56 -2.00
N HIS A 5 6.14 6.25 -2.29
CA HIS A 5 6.73 5.71 -3.53
C HIS A 5 8.19 6.16 -3.79
N ARG A 6 8.90 6.66 -2.76
CA ARG A 6 10.26 7.15 -2.90
C ARG A 6 11.25 5.99 -2.80
N PRO A 7 12.10 5.75 -3.81
CA PRO A 7 13.19 4.78 -3.71
C PRO A 7 14.07 5.05 -2.50
N GLY A 8 14.42 4.01 -1.75
CA GLY A 8 15.23 4.11 -0.52
C GLY A 8 14.48 4.60 0.72
N ALA A 9 13.28 5.15 0.60
CA ALA A 9 12.46 5.54 1.76
C ALA A 9 11.71 4.32 2.33
N ILE A 10 12.45 3.42 2.98
CA ILE A 10 11.88 2.20 3.58
C ILE A 10 11.06 2.55 4.83
N ALA A 11 9.76 2.24 4.80
CA ALA A 11 8.86 2.41 5.94
C ALA A 11 8.90 1.19 6.89
N GLY A 12 9.25 0.01 6.38
CA GLY A 12 9.32 -1.23 7.14
C GLY A 12 9.08 -2.46 6.27
N ARG A 13 8.49 -3.51 6.84
CA ARG A 13 8.28 -4.80 6.18
C ARG A 13 6.84 -5.27 6.20
N TRP A 14 6.44 -6.00 5.16
CA TRP A 14 5.15 -6.69 5.10
C TRP A 14 5.30 -8.07 5.75
N VAL A 15 4.31 -8.46 6.57
CA VAL A 15 4.26 -9.77 7.25
C VAL A 15 3.13 -10.65 6.74
N ARG A 16 2.12 -10.07 6.09
CA ARG A 16 1.03 -10.79 5.45
C ARG A 16 0.53 -9.99 4.26
N MET A 17 0.22 -10.71 3.18
CA MET A 17 -0.36 -10.16 1.97
C MET A 17 -1.25 -11.25 1.36
N VAL A 18 -2.55 -10.98 1.23
CA VAL A 18 -3.53 -11.97 0.76
C VAL A 18 -4.71 -11.27 0.11
N GLU A 19 -5.23 -11.83 -0.97
CA GLU A 19 -6.49 -11.40 -1.55
C GLU A 19 -7.66 -12.00 -0.77
N ASP A 20 -8.58 -11.17 -0.28
CA ASP A 20 -9.66 -11.59 0.64
C ASP A 20 -11.07 -11.48 0.03
N GLY A 21 -11.16 -11.40 -1.29
CA GLY A 21 -12.42 -11.21 -2.03
C GLY A 21 -12.96 -9.77 -2.01
N ARG A 22 -12.42 -8.87 -1.18
CA ARG A 22 -12.69 -7.42 -1.25
C ARG A 22 -11.55 -6.69 -1.97
N GLY A 23 -10.33 -7.18 -1.80
CA GLY A 23 -9.13 -6.68 -2.45
C GLY A 23 -7.88 -7.29 -1.82
N LEU A 24 -6.77 -6.58 -1.93
CA LEU A 24 -5.51 -6.99 -1.31
C LEU A 24 -5.47 -6.55 0.16
N TYR A 25 -5.55 -7.50 1.07
CA TYR A 25 -5.26 -7.29 2.48
C TYR A 25 -3.75 -7.33 2.71
N VAL A 26 -3.23 -6.35 3.44
CA VAL A 26 -1.82 -6.29 3.87
C VAL A 26 -1.71 -6.07 5.37
N ARG A 27 -0.71 -6.68 5.98
CA ARG A 27 -0.28 -6.40 7.35
C ARG A 27 1.23 -6.28 7.36
N GLY A 28 1.76 -5.33 8.12
CA GLY A 28 3.19 -5.06 8.19
C GLY A 28 3.59 -4.43 9.51
N LEU A 29 4.90 -4.25 9.66
CA LEU A 29 5.51 -3.55 10.78
C LEU A 29 6.15 -2.26 10.25
N ILE A 30 5.87 -1.14 10.92
CA ILE A 30 6.46 0.17 10.60
C ILE A 30 7.72 0.35 11.44
N GLU A 31 8.87 0.37 10.77
CA GLU A 31 10.19 0.36 11.40
C GLU A 31 10.95 1.67 11.16
N GLY A 32 10.74 2.29 9.99
CA GLY A 32 11.35 3.56 9.64
C GLY A 32 10.81 4.69 10.52
N GLU A 33 11.71 5.44 11.15
CA GLU A 33 11.39 6.52 12.08
C GLU A 33 10.43 7.56 11.46
N ALA A 34 10.76 8.05 10.26
CA ALA A 34 9.92 9.00 9.54
C ALA A 34 8.51 8.43 9.25
N ALA A 35 8.42 7.16 8.86
CA ALA A 35 7.14 6.53 8.59
C ALA A 35 6.30 6.36 9.88
N ARG A 36 6.94 6.00 10.99
CA ARG A 36 6.29 5.89 12.30
C ARG A 36 5.74 7.24 12.76
N SER A 37 6.58 8.28 12.74
CA SER A 37 6.16 9.64 13.13
C SER A 37 4.99 10.15 12.27
N MET A 38 5.04 9.90 10.97
CA MET A 38 3.93 10.27 10.08
C MET A 38 2.66 9.47 10.37
N ALA A 39 2.75 8.16 10.60
CA ALA A 39 1.60 7.32 10.92
C ALA A 39 0.94 7.72 12.25
N GLU A 40 1.74 8.02 13.27
CA GLU A 40 1.28 8.55 14.56
C GLU A 40 0.63 9.94 14.40
N SER A 41 1.11 10.74 13.43
CA SER A 41 0.55 12.03 13.06
C SER A 41 -0.67 11.95 12.11
N GLY A 42 -1.18 10.74 11.82
CA GLY A 42 -2.41 10.53 11.05
C GLY A 42 -2.23 10.07 9.60
N LEU A 43 -1.01 9.78 9.15
CA LEU A 43 -0.79 9.12 7.86
C LEU A 43 -1.49 7.75 7.87
N SER A 44 -2.39 7.54 6.92
CA SER A 44 -3.26 6.35 6.88
C SER A 44 -3.49 5.82 5.46
N GLY A 45 -2.88 6.40 4.44
CA GLY A 45 -3.10 6.01 3.04
C GLY A 45 -2.20 4.85 2.60
N LEU A 46 -2.74 4.01 1.72
CA LEU A 46 -2.02 2.99 0.98
C LEU A 46 -2.14 3.22 -0.52
N SER A 47 -1.07 2.95 -1.25
CA SER A 47 -1.08 2.95 -2.71
C SER A 47 -0.17 1.84 -3.23
N ILE A 48 -0.46 1.36 -4.42
CA ILE A 48 0.30 0.28 -5.07
C ILE A 48 0.93 0.77 -6.37
N GLY A 49 2.16 0.34 -6.60
CA GLY A 49 2.76 0.33 -7.91
C GLY A 49 2.57 -1.06 -8.51
N PHE A 50 2.18 -1.13 -9.78
CA PHE A 50 1.94 -2.40 -10.47
C PHE A 50 2.30 -2.30 -11.95
N ARG A 51 2.53 -3.44 -12.59
CA ARG A 51 2.65 -3.56 -14.05
C ARG A 51 1.45 -4.34 -14.59
N PRO A 52 0.67 -3.79 -15.54
CA PRO A 52 -0.44 -4.53 -16.13
C PRO A 52 0.08 -5.71 -16.96
N ARG A 53 -0.55 -6.87 -16.81
CA ARG A 53 -0.27 -8.09 -17.59
C ARG A 53 -1.38 -8.34 -18.61
N ILE A 54 -2.61 -8.40 -18.12
CA ILE A 54 -3.81 -8.57 -18.92
C ILE A 54 -4.76 -7.42 -18.61
N TRP A 55 -5.23 -6.72 -19.63
CA TRP A 55 -6.13 -5.60 -19.48
C TRP A 55 -6.96 -5.37 -20.75
N ASN A 56 -8.14 -4.79 -20.58
CA ASN A 56 -9.02 -4.37 -21.67
C ASN A 56 -9.06 -2.85 -21.76
N ARG A 57 -9.11 -2.31 -22.99
CA ARG A 57 -9.37 -0.88 -23.21
C ARG A 57 -10.86 -0.61 -22.98
N LEU A 58 -11.18 0.42 -22.21
CA LEU A 58 -12.54 0.93 -22.05
C LEU A 58 -12.79 2.07 -23.04
N ARG A 59 -14.05 2.29 -23.41
CA ARG A 59 -14.45 3.30 -24.41
C ARG A 59 -14.09 4.74 -24.02
N ALA A 60 -13.98 5.03 -22.72
CA ALA A 60 -13.74 6.38 -22.18
C ALA A 60 -12.26 6.64 -21.83
N ASP A 61 -11.31 6.17 -22.66
CA ASP A 61 -9.85 6.23 -22.40
C ASP A 61 -9.35 5.55 -21.11
N GLY A 62 -10.23 4.80 -20.45
CA GLY A 62 -9.91 3.96 -19.29
C GLY A 62 -9.36 2.60 -19.68
N ARG A 63 -8.89 1.87 -18.66
CA ARG A 63 -8.51 0.46 -18.77
C ARG A 63 -9.15 -0.33 -17.65
N GLU A 64 -9.66 -1.51 -17.99
CA GLU A 64 -10.00 -2.55 -17.02
C GLU A 64 -8.78 -3.45 -16.87
N LEU A 65 -8.26 -3.56 -15.65
CA LEU A 65 -7.10 -4.39 -15.33
C LEU A 65 -7.59 -5.75 -14.86
N ILE A 66 -7.22 -6.81 -15.57
CA ILE A 66 -7.61 -8.19 -15.25
C ILE A 66 -6.50 -8.86 -14.42
N GLU A 67 -5.26 -8.71 -14.85
CA GLU A 67 -4.09 -9.28 -14.18
C GLU A 67 -2.98 -8.23 -14.12
N VAL A 68 -2.33 -8.13 -12.96
CA VAL A 68 -1.22 -7.21 -12.73
C VAL A 68 -0.12 -7.88 -11.92
N ASP A 69 1.13 -7.54 -12.22
CA ASP A 69 2.24 -7.80 -11.31
C ASP A 69 2.27 -6.69 -10.25
N LEU A 70 2.08 -7.06 -8.99
CA LEU A 70 2.28 -6.14 -7.89
C LEU A 70 3.78 -5.84 -7.74
N VAL A 71 4.15 -4.57 -7.85
CA VAL A 71 5.56 -4.14 -7.73
C VAL A 71 5.86 -3.64 -6.32
N GLU A 72 4.94 -2.87 -5.75
CA GLU A 72 5.11 -2.31 -4.42
C GLU A 72 3.77 -1.98 -3.76
N VAL A 73 3.82 -1.90 -2.43
CA VAL A 73 2.77 -1.28 -1.61
C VAL A 73 3.46 -0.25 -0.72
N SER A 74 2.98 0.99 -0.79
CA SER A 74 3.56 2.16 -0.14
C SER A 74 2.58 2.82 0.81
N LEU A 75 3.10 3.36 1.92
CA LEU A 75 2.36 4.29 2.78
C LEU A 75 2.37 5.66 2.11
N VAL A 76 1.21 6.27 1.91
CA VAL A 76 1.06 7.54 1.18
C VAL A 76 0.11 8.51 1.88
N ALA A 77 0.31 9.81 1.64
CA ALA A 77 -0.59 10.83 2.19
C ALA A 77 -1.93 10.84 1.44
N CYS A 78 -1.85 10.84 0.11
CA CYS A 78 -2.99 10.92 -0.79
C CYS A 78 -3.06 9.65 -1.66
N PRO A 79 -3.85 8.63 -1.27
CA PRO A 79 -4.00 7.44 -2.08
C PRO A 79 -4.86 7.74 -3.32
N MET A 80 -4.53 7.12 -4.46
CA MET A 80 -5.37 7.21 -5.66
C MET A 80 -6.76 6.59 -5.44
N GLN A 81 -6.85 5.56 -4.60
CA GLN A 81 -8.11 4.96 -4.17
C GLN A 81 -8.43 5.40 -2.74
N ALA A 82 -9.50 6.18 -2.55
CA ALA A 82 -9.82 6.80 -1.26
C ALA A 82 -9.98 5.80 -0.10
N ARG A 83 -10.45 4.59 -0.42
CA ARG A 83 -10.66 3.48 0.53
C ARG A 83 -9.39 2.66 0.83
N ALA A 84 -8.30 2.88 0.10
CA ALA A 84 -7.02 2.21 0.37
C ALA A 84 -6.37 2.85 1.60
N ARG A 85 -6.82 2.39 2.77
CA ARG A 85 -6.40 2.92 4.08
C ARG A 85 -5.86 1.81 4.96
N PHE A 86 -4.95 2.17 5.86
CA PHE A 86 -4.50 1.32 6.95
C PHE A 86 -4.86 1.92 8.30
N ALA A 87 -4.91 1.09 9.32
CA ALA A 87 -5.02 1.49 10.72
C ALA A 87 -3.84 0.88 11.49
N LEU A 88 -3.36 1.62 12.49
CA LEU A 88 -2.38 1.08 13.42
C LEU A 88 -3.08 0.09 14.35
N MET A 89 -2.54 -1.13 14.44
CA MET A 89 -2.93 -2.06 15.49
C MET A 89 -2.19 -1.63 16.77
N GLY A 90 -2.93 -1.26 17.81
CA GLY A 90 -2.33 -0.79 19.07
C GLY A 90 -1.43 -1.85 19.71
N GLY A 91 -0.28 -1.41 20.22
CA GLY A 91 0.67 -2.21 21.00
C GLY A 91 1.93 -2.59 20.23
N ALA A 92 3.09 -2.23 20.79
CA ALA A 92 4.39 -2.72 20.34
C ALA A 92 4.36 -4.25 20.32
N VAL A 93 4.58 -4.84 19.14
CA VAL A 93 4.96 -6.25 19.07
C VAL A 93 6.40 -6.30 19.56
N ALA A 94 6.58 -6.56 20.87
CA ALA A 94 7.88 -6.93 21.40
C ALA A 94 8.37 -8.16 20.62
N ALA A 95 9.59 -8.04 20.07
CA ALA A 95 10.28 -9.14 19.41
C ALA A 95 10.60 -10.26 20.40
#